data_AF-A0A5K0UVH6-F1
#
_entry.id   AF-A0A5K0UVH6-F1
#
_cell.length_a   1.000
_cell.length_b   1.000
_cell.length_c   1.000
_cell.angle_alpha   90.00
_cell.angle_beta   90.00
_cell.angle_gamma   90.00
#
_symmetry.space_group_name_H-M   'P 1'
#
loop_
_entity.id
_entity.type
_entity.pdbx_description
1 polymer ?
#
loop_
_entity_poly.entity_id
_entity_poly.type
_entity_poly.pdbx_seq_one_letter_code
_entity_poly.pdbx_strand_id
1 'polypeptide(L)'
;VVSYDFKEERFAGLHRAAIGFPEARFFYLGTPASAASKDGAKKGEALARAQFQQDPYGCLGNLYRKKLKRDPFHRSVPYPNGCPELQGLFSYCGPLPYPGKLPWS
;
A
#
# COMPACT_ATOMS: atom_id res chain seq x y z
N VAL A 1 -0.27 5.50 10.83
CA VAL A 1 0.79 4.58 10.30
C VAL A 1 2.07 4.86 11.05
N VAL A 2 2.74 3.83 11.57
CA VAL A 2 4.06 3.95 12.21
C VAL A 2 5.08 3.22 11.35
N SER A 3 6.05 3.92 10.75
CA SER A 3 7.10 3.31 9.93
C SER A 3 8.29 4.26 9.75
N TYR A 4 9.23 3.92 8.86
CA TYR A 4 10.40 4.76 8.61
C TYR A 4 10.05 6.06 7.87
N ASP A 5 10.64 7.18 8.30
CA ASP A 5 10.39 8.54 7.76
C ASP A 5 10.35 8.59 6.24
N PHE A 6 11.31 7.92 5.60
CA PHE A 6 11.46 7.97 4.14
C PHE A 6 10.28 7.36 3.38
N LYS A 7 9.35 6.64 4.04
CA LYS A 7 8.16 6.03 3.41
C LYS A 7 6.91 6.89 3.52
N GLU A 8 6.96 8.00 4.26
CA GLU A 8 5.77 8.83 4.54
C GLU A 8 5.05 9.23 3.26
N GLU A 9 5.76 9.78 2.28
CA GLU A 9 5.19 10.24 1.01
C GLU A 9 4.39 9.15 0.29
N ARG A 10 4.88 7.90 0.27
CA ARG A 10 4.15 6.80 -0.37
C ARG A 10 2.88 6.42 0.40
N PHE A 11 2.95 6.34 1.73
CA PHE A 11 1.79 5.96 2.54
C PHE A 11 0.75 7.07 2.61
N ALA A 12 1.21 8.28 2.92
CA ALA A 12 0.40 9.47 3.10
C ALA A 12 -0.06 10.06 1.77
N GLY A 13 0.69 9.91 0.67
CA GLY A 13 0.34 10.48 -0.64
C GLY A 13 -0.35 9.51 -1.58
N LEU A 14 0.19 8.30 -1.73
CA LEU A 14 -0.28 7.32 -2.71
C LEU A 14 -1.26 6.32 -2.10
N HIS A 15 -0.85 5.59 -1.07
CA HIS A 15 -1.65 4.48 -0.54
C HIS A 15 -2.96 4.94 0.08
N ARG A 16 -2.90 5.95 0.95
CA ARG A 16 -4.09 6.58 1.53
C ARG A 16 -5.05 7.04 0.42
N ALA A 17 -4.55 7.68 -0.64
CA ALA A 17 -5.37 8.19 -1.73
C ALA A 17 -6.01 7.06 -2.55
N ALA A 18 -5.25 6.00 -2.85
CA ALA A 18 -5.75 4.84 -3.60
C ALA A 18 -6.93 4.18 -2.90
N ILE A 19 -6.92 4.12 -1.57
CA ILE A 19 -8.02 3.55 -0.79
C ILE A 19 -9.04 4.61 -0.33
N GLY A 20 -8.92 5.87 -0.78
CA GLY A 20 -9.86 6.94 -0.41
C GLY A 20 -9.95 7.22 1.09
N PHE A 21 -8.89 6.97 1.87
CA PHE A 21 -8.92 7.21 3.31
C PHE A 21 -8.83 8.72 3.62
N PRO A 22 -9.67 9.28 4.52
CA PRO A 22 -9.70 10.72 4.77
C PRO A 22 -8.38 11.26 5.32
N GLU A 23 -7.86 12.33 4.72
CA GLU A 23 -6.60 12.97 5.14
C GLU A 23 -6.66 13.48 6.58
N ALA A 24 -7.78 14.10 6.98
CA ALA A 24 -7.99 14.61 8.34
C ALA A 24 -7.94 13.53 9.45
N ARG A 25 -8.04 12.25 9.07
CA ARG A 25 -7.98 11.09 9.98
C ARG A 25 -6.69 10.28 9.80
N PHE A 26 -5.82 10.68 8.88
CA PHE A 26 -4.59 9.96 8.58
C PHE A 26 -3.42 10.61 9.30
N PHE A 27 -2.77 9.86 10.18
CA PHE A 27 -1.57 10.29 10.89
C PHE A 27 -0.41 9.38 10.54
N TYR A 28 0.74 9.96 10.23
CA TYR A 28 1.99 9.24 10.02
C TYR A 28 2.97 9.57 11.15
N LEU A 29 3.56 8.54 11.75
CA LEU A 29 4.64 8.69 12.69
C LEU A 29 5.89 8.00 12.13
N GLY A 30 6.84 8.84 11.76
CA GLY A 30 8.12 8.42 11.23
C GLY A 30 9.12 8.02 12.31
N THR A 31 9.90 6.98 12.04
CA THR A 31 11.13 6.68 12.78
C THR A 31 12.36 6.78 11.86
N PRO A 32 13.51 7.27 12.34
CA PRO A 32 14.70 7.37 11.52
C PRO A 32 15.25 5.98 11.15
N ALA A 33 15.80 5.89 9.93
CA ALA A 33 16.54 4.71 9.49
C ALA A 33 17.94 4.68 10.14
N SER A 34 18.50 3.47 10.34
CA SER A 34 19.89 3.34 10.74
C SER A 34 20.83 3.93 9.67
N ALA A 35 21.92 4.57 10.10
CA ALA A 35 22.87 5.23 9.20
C ALA A 35 23.40 4.28 8.11
N ALA A 36 23.72 3.03 8.47
CA ALA A 36 24.27 2.02 7.56
C ALA A 36 23.31 1.64 6.41
N SER A 37 21.99 1.76 6.62
CA SER A 37 20.98 1.34 5.65
C SER A 37 20.30 2.51 4.93
N LYS A 38 20.52 3.74 5.38
CA LYS A 38 19.72 4.92 5.02
C LYS A 38 19.65 5.15 3.50
N ASP A 39 20.78 5.10 2.81
CA ASP A 39 20.83 5.38 1.38
C ASP A 39 20.21 4.26 0.54
N GLY A 40 20.50 3.00 0.88
CA GLY A 40 19.88 1.85 0.23
C GLY A 40 18.37 1.84 0.42
N ALA A 41 17.91 2.16 1.63
CA ALA A 41 16.49 2.23 1.97
C ALA A 41 15.77 3.35 1.20
N LYS A 42 16.37 4.54 1.09
CA LYS A 42 15.83 5.64 0.29
C LYS A 42 15.75 5.31 -1.20
N LYS A 43 16.78 4.68 -1.77
CA LYS A 43 16.78 4.22 -3.17
C LYS A 43 15.67 3.18 -3.40
N GLY A 44 15.57 2.19 -2.51
CA GLY A 44 14.52 1.16 -2.58
C GLY A 44 13.13 1.75 -2.46
N GLU A 45 12.93 2.74 -1.59
CA GLU A 45 11.65 3.42 -1.44
C GLU A 45 11.30 4.28 -2.66
N ALA A 46 12.26 4.98 -3.27
CA ALA A 46 12.02 5.73 -4.50
C ALA A 46 11.50 4.82 -5.62
N LEU A 47 12.09 3.63 -5.78
CA LEU A 47 11.61 2.61 -6.72
C LEU A 47 10.20 2.10 -6.35
N ALA A 48 9.94 1.85 -5.08
CA ALA A 48 8.62 1.41 -4.63
C ALA A 48 7.55 2.48 -4.91
N ARG A 49 7.84 3.75 -4.59
CA ARG A 49 6.95 4.89 -4.85
C ARG A 49 6.63 5.03 -6.33
N ALA A 50 7.63 4.95 -7.21
CA ALA A 50 7.43 4.97 -8.66
C ALA A 50 6.52 3.82 -9.14
N GLN A 51 6.69 2.61 -8.59
CA GLN A 51 5.84 1.46 -8.92
C GLN A 51 4.38 1.70 -8.50
N PHE A 52 4.13 2.19 -7.29
CA PHE A 52 2.78 2.45 -6.80
C PHE A 52 2.12 3.68 -7.42
N GLN A 53 2.89 4.62 -7.97
CA GLN A 53 2.33 5.73 -8.74
C GLN A 53 1.73 5.26 -10.06
N GLN A 54 2.29 4.20 -10.66
CA GLN A 54 1.78 3.60 -11.91
C GLN A 54 0.73 2.51 -11.64
N ASP A 55 0.88 1.77 -10.54
CA ASP A 55 0.02 0.66 -10.17
C ASP A 55 -0.39 0.77 -8.69
N PRO A 56 -1.39 1.61 -8.38
CA PRO A 56 -1.79 1.92 -7.00
C PRO A 56 -2.24 0.69 -6.20
N TYR A 57 -2.75 -0.34 -6.89
CA TYR A 57 -3.28 -1.56 -6.27
C TYR A 57 -2.34 -2.76 -6.39
N GLY A 58 -1.16 -2.59 -6.99
CA GLY A 58 -0.15 -3.65 -7.11
C GLY A 58 -0.59 -4.84 -7.97
N CYS A 59 -1.40 -4.60 -8.99
CA CYS A 59 -1.96 -5.62 -9.87
C CYS A 59 -1.03 -6.04 -11.03
N LEU A 60 0.06 -5.30 -11.27
CA LEU A 60 0.93 -5.49 -12.43
C LEU A 60 2.39 -5.76 -12.03
N GLY A 61 3.12 -6.38 -12.97
CA GLY A 61 4.58 -6.49 -12.96
C GLY A 61 5.19 -6.98 -11.65
N ASN A 62 6.13 -6.19 -11.11
CA ASN A 62 6.88 -6.55 -9.91
C ASN A 62 6.03 -6.52 -8.63
N LEU A 63 5.04 -5.62 -8.55
CA LEU A 63 4.18 -5.52 -7.37
C LEU A 63 3.27 -6.74 -7.26
N TYR A 64 2.67 -7.17 -8.36
CA TYR A 64 1.87 -8.39 -8.40
C TYR A 64 2.68 -9.64 -8.03
N ARG A 65 3.89 -9.78 -8.60
CA ARG A 65 4.80 -10.88 -8.24
C ARG A 65 5.16 -10.85 -6.74
N LYS A 66 5.36 -9.67 -6.16
CA LYS A 66 5.58 -9.52 -4.71
C LYS A 66 4.33 -9.94 -3.92
N LYS A 67 3.13 -9.54 -4.34
CA LYS A 67 1.85 -9.92 -3.71
C LYS A 67 1.72 -11.45 -3.65
N LEU A 68 1.93 -12.14 -4.76
CA LEU A 68 1.89 -13.61 -4.81
C LEU A 68 2.92 -14.27 -3.89
N LYS A 69 4.16 -13.75 -3.84
CA LYS A 69 5.22 -14.29 -2.97
C LYS A 69 4.99 -14.04 -1.47
N ARG A 70 4.11 -13.12 -1.10
CA ARG A 70 3.84 -12.76 0.30
C ARG A 70 2.81 -13.66 0.97
N ASP A 71 2.17 -14.56 0.22
CA ASP A 71 1.38 -15.67 0.75
C ASP A 71 2.09 -17.03 0.54
N PRO A 72 3.20 -17.30 1.26
CA PRO A 72 3.94 -18.54 1.09
C PRO A 72 3.18 -19.78 1.58
N PHE A 73 2.13 -19.62 2.39
CA PHE A 73 1.46 -20.74 3.05
C PHE A 73 0.06 -21.05 2.52
N HIS A 74 -0.54 -20.17 1.71
CA HIS A 74 -1.85 -20.36 1.08
C HIS A 74 -2.93 -20.90 2.05
N ARG A 75 -2.87 -20.51 3.34
CA ARG A 75 -3.82 -20.98 4.38
C ARG A 75 -5.13 -20.20 4.22
N SER A 76 -6.27 -20.88 4.21
CA SER A 76 -7.61 -20.27 4.11
C SER A 76 -8.04 -19.57 5.43
N VAL A 77 -8.77 -18.45 5.46
CA VAL A 77 -9.20 -17.54 4.38
C VAL A 77 -8.71 -16.10 4.66
N PRO A 78 -7.64 -15.63 3.99
CA PRO A 78 -7.34 -14.21 3.91
C PRO A 78 -8.39 -13.53 3.02
N TYR A 79 -8.48 -12.20 3.07
CA TYR A 79 -9.35 -11.38 2.25
C TYR A 79 -9.64 -11.96 0.85
N PRO A 80 -10.91 -11.97 0.39
CA PRO A 80 -12.00 -11.11 0.88
C PRO A 80 -12.97 -11.74 1.90
N ASN A 81 -13.01 -13.07 2.08
CA ASN A 81 -14.11 -13.67 2.86
C ASN A 81 -14.06 -13.30 4.36
N GLY A 82 -12.92 -12.83 4.88
CA GLY A 82 -12.80 -12.29 6.23
C GLY A 82 -13.22 -10.82 6.40
N CYS A 83 -13.43 -10.08 5.32
CA CYS A 83 -13.86 -8.68 5.34
C CYS A 83 -14.63 -8.36 4.05
N PRO A 84 -15.89 -8.81 3.96
CA PRO A 84 -16.73 -8.62 2.77
C PRO A 84 -16.88 -7.15 2.36
N GLU A 85 -16.87 -6.23 3.32
CA GLU A 85 -16.97 -4.79 3.10
C GLU A 85 -15.78 -4.19 2.32
N LEU A 86 -14.64 -4.89 2.28
CA LEU A 86 -13.47 -4.51 1.49
C LEU A 86 -13.24 -5.41 0.27
N GLN A 87 -14.11 -6.39 0.01
CA GLN A 87 -13.95 -7.34 -1.09
C GLN A 87 -13.70 -6.65 -2.43
N GLY A 88 -14.54 -5.66 -2.74
CA GLY A 88 -14.43 -4.92 -3.98
C GLY A 88 -13.11 -4.15 -4.11
N LEU A 89 -12.58 -3.61 -3.01
CA LEU A 89 -11.28 -2.94 -2.99
C LEU A 89 -10.13 -3.92 -3.27
N PHE A 90 -10.16 -5.12 -2.70
CA PHE A 90 -9.09 -6.11 -2.89
C PHE A 90 -9.03 -6.71 -4.30
N SER A 91 -10.17 -6.75 -4.98
CA SER A 91 -10.30 -7.19 -6.36
C SER A 91 -10.11 -6.06 -7.38
N TYR A 92 -10.05 -4.80 -6.94
CA TYR A 92 -9.94 -3.66 -7.83
C TYR A 92 -8.52 -3.49 -8.36
N CYS A 93 -8.44 -3.26 -9.66
CA CYS A 93 -7.22 -2.93 -10.39
C CYS A 93 -7.54 -1.80 -11.36
N GLY A 94 -6.86 -0.67 -11.19
CA GLY A 94 -7.05 0.49 -12.06
C GLY A 94 -6.13 1.64 -11.67
N PRO A 95 -5.94 2.63 -12.56
CA PRO A 95 -5.15 3.82 -12.26
C PRO A 95 -5.92 4.86 -11.44
N LEU A 96 -7.25 4.75 -11.38
CA LEU A 96 -8.12 5.66 -10.65
C LEU A 96 -8.37 5.17 -9.23
N PRO A 97 -8.76 6.05 -8.28
CA PRO A 97 -9.24 5.63 -6.98
C PRO A 97 -10.44 4.68 -7.07
N TYR A 98 -10.55 3.76 -6.12
CA TYR A 98 -11.62 2.78 -6.07
C TYR A 98 -12.97 3.49 -5.90
N PRO A 99 -13.95 3.27 -6.80
CA PRO A 99 -15.21 4.02 -6.80
C PRO A 99 -16.27 3.45 -5.83
N GLY A 100 -16.03 2.29 -5.23
CA GLY A 100 -16.99 1.65 -4.33
C GLY A 100 -17.03 2.29 -2.94
N LYS A 101 -18.09 2.01 -2.19
CA LYS A 101 -18.22 2.43 -0.79
C LYS A 101 -17.22 1.67 0.08
N LEU A 102 -16.58 2.37 0.99
CA LEU A 102 -15.61 1.82 1.93
C LEU A 102 -16.03 2.15 3.37
N PRO A 103 -15.59 1.39 4.39
CA PRO A 103 -16.03 1.58 5.77
C PRO A 103 -15.66 2.95 6.38
N TRP A 104 -14.73 3.67 5.76
CA TRP A 104 -14.27 5.00 6.19
C TRP A 104 -14.80 6.15 5.35
N SER A 105 -15.59 5.86 4.30
CA SER A 105 -16.23 6.83 3.40
C SER A 105 -17.71 6.99 3.71
#